data_AF-A0A2M8EAA8-F1
#
_entry.id   AF-A0A2M8EAA8-F1
#
_cell.length_a   1.000
_cell.length_b   1.000
_cell.length_c   1.000
_cell.angle_alpha   90.00
_cell.angle_beta   90.00
_cell.angle_gamma   90.00
#
_symmetry.space_group_name_H-M   'P 1'
#
loop_
_entity.id
_entity.type
_entity.pdbx_description
1 polymer ?
#
loop_
_entity_poly.entity_id
_entity_poly.type
_entity_poly.pdbx_seq_one_letter_code
_entity_poly.pdbx_strand_id
1 'polypeptide(L)'
;NVIAWLGPCIGPDTFEVGEEVRAAFVAHTPQAAQFFRPAPGGKWLADLAGLARQRLVALGIRQIYGNDSSPAWCTVGNPSRFFSHRRDRVSGRFAACIWMDGGRGL
;
A
#
# COMPACT_ATOMS: atom_id res chain seq x y z
N ASN A 1 18.73 6.90 -11.61
CA ASN A 1 18.71 5.87 -10.55
C ASN A 1 17.62 6.26 -9.57
N VAL A 2 16.50 5.51 -9.52
CA VAL A 2 15.32 5.86 -8.71
C VAL A 2 15.16 4.85 -7.58
N ILE A 3 14.93 5.35 -6.38
CA ILE A 3 14.59 4.56 -5.19
C ILE A 3 13.16 4.91 -4.80
N ALA A 4 12.40 3.90 -4.39
CA ALA A 4 11.06 4.06 -3.83
C ALA A 4 11.01 3.51 -2.40
N TRP A 5 10.27 4.18 -1.53
CA TRP A 5 9.91 3.70 -0.21
C TRP A 5 8.38 3.67 -0.09
N LEU A 6 7.84 2.51 0.26
CA LEU A 6 6.41 2.35 0.53
C LEU A 6 6.17 2.48 2.03
N GLY A 7 5.32 3.44 2.43
CA GLY A 7 4.97 3.65 3.83
C GLY A 7 3.86 2.75 4.35
N PRO A 8 3.52 2.85 5.66
CA PRO A 8 2.40 2.13 6.24
C PRO A 8 1.09 2.42 5.52
N CYS A 9 0.33 1.38 5.21
CA CYS A 9 -1.00 1.50 4.60
C CYS A 9 -1.96 0.46 5.19
N ILE A 10 -3.22 0.49 4.80
CA ILE A 10 -4.15 -0.59 5.16
C ILE A 10 -3.64 -1.92 4.57
N GLY A 11 -3.59 -2.98 5.38
CA GLY A 11 -2.98 -4.25 5.01
C GLY A 11 -3.91 -5.18 4.25
N PRO A 12 -3.34 -6.21 3.57
CA PRO A 12 -4.06 -7.11 2.67
C PRO A 12 -5.10 -8.00 3.36
N ASP A 13 -5.06 -8.14 4.69
CA ASP A 13 -6.06 -8.89 5.46
C ASP A 13 -7.26 -8.03 5.91
N THR A 14 -7.23 -6.72 5.65
CA THR A 14 -8.26 -5.77 6.14
C THR A 14 -8.78 -4.83 5.06
N PHE A 15 -8.08 -4.67 3.94
CA PHE A 15 -8.50 -3.77 2.88
C PHE A 15 -9.54 -4.41 1.96
N GLU A 16 -10.78 -4.48 2.46
CA GLU A 16 -11.92 -4.91 1.67
C GLU A 16 -12.35 -3.84 0.66
N VAL A 17 -12.57 -4.25 -0.59
CA VAL A 17 -13.01 -3.45 -1.74
C VAL A 17 -14.05 -4.23 -2.57
N GLY A 18 -14.82 -3.55 -3.42
CA GLY A 18 -15.74 -4.19 -4.35
C GLY A 18 -15.07 -4.66 -5.65
N GLU A 19 -15.83 -5.41 -6.46
CA GLU A 19 -15.37 -5.89 -7.78
C GLU A 19 -14.95 -4.74 -8.69
N GLU A 20 -15.60 -3.57 -8.60
CA GLU A 20 -15.28 -2.39 -9.39
C GLU A 20 -13.83 -1.93 -9.21
N VAL A 21 -13.29 -2.03 -7.99
CA VAL A 21 -11.91 -1.68 -7.70
C VAL A 21 -10.98 -2.71 -8.32
N ARG A 22 -11.22 -4.01 -8.11
CA ARG A 22 -10.42 -5.08 -8.71
C ARG A 22 -10.40 -4.97 -10.24
N ALA A 23 -11.57 -4.81 -10.86
CA ALA A 23 -11.73 -4.68 -12.29
C ALA A 23 -10.91 -3.51 -12.85
N ALA A 24 -10.93 -2.34 -12.18
CA ALA A 24 -10.14 -1.19 -12.60
C ALA A 24 -8.62 -1.47 -12.59
N PHE A 25 -8.11 -2.20 -11.59
CA PHE A 25 -6.70 -2.60 -11.55
C PHE A 25 -6.35 -3.64 -12.62
N VAL A 26 -7.18 -4.68 -12.78
CA VAL A 26 -6.95 -5.78 -13.72
C VAL A 26 -7.07 -5.33 -15.17
N ALA A 27 -8.00 -4.41 -15.47
CA ALA A 27 -8.16 -3.85 -16.82
C ALA A 27 -6.89 -3.11 -17.29
N HIS A 28 -6.17 -2.46 -16.37
CA HIS A 28 -4.92 -1.79 -16.68
C HIS A 28 -3.72 -2.75 -16.70
N THR A 29 -3.70 -3.74 -15.82
CA THR A 29 -2.62 -4.73 -15.75
C THR A 29 -3.17 -6.07 -15.28
N PRO A 30 -3.32 -7.09 -16.14
CA PRO A 30 -3.93 -8.37 -15.77
C PRO A 30 -3.27 -9.07 -14.59
N GLN A 31 -1.94 -8.92 -14.45
CA GLN A 31 -1.16 -9.49 -13.34
C GLN A 31 -1.51 -8.89 -11.98
N ALA A 32 -2.23 -7.75 -11.94
CA ALA A 32 -2.73 -7.18 -10.70
C ALA A 32 -3.72 -8.10 -9.98
N ALA A 33 -4.37 -9.02 -10.71
CA ALA A 33 -5.36 -9.96 -10.15
C ALA A 33 -4.81 -10.78 -8.97
N GLN A 34 -3.50 -11.08 -8.95
CA GLN A 34 -2.87 -11.85 -7.87
C GLN A 34 -2.85 -11.13 -6.51
N PHE A 35 -3.03 -9.80 -6.51
CA PHE A 35 -3.07 -8.96 -5.31
C PHE A 35 -4.49 -8.78 -4.77
N PHE A 36 -5.46 -9.54 -5.26
CA PHE A 36 -6.83 -9.55 -4.78
C PHE A 36 -7.21 -10.98 -4.35
N ARG A 37 -7.60 -11.15 -3.09
CA ARG A 37 -8.14 -12.41 -2.58
C ARG A 37 -9.66 -12.31 -2.41
N PRO A 38 -10.44 -13.34 -2.76
CA PRO A 38 -11.89 -13.32 -2.55
C PRO A 38 -12.24 -13.09 -1.08
N ALA A 39 -13.30 -12.30 -0.85
CA ALA A 39 -13.91 -12.07 0.46
C ALA A 39 -15.42 -12.32 0.40
N PRO A 40 -16.09 -12.58 1.53
CA PRO A 40 -17.54 -12.79 1.57
C PRO A 40 -18.34 -11.66 0.91
N GLY A 41 -19.52 -11.98 0.37
CA GLY A 41 -20.41 -10.98 -0.22
C GLY A 41 -19.96 -10.43 -1.59
N GLY A 42 -19.15 -11.19 -2.34
CA GLY A 42 -18.64 -10.76 -3.66
C GLY A 42 -17.63 -9.62 -3.56
N LYS A 43 -16.94 -9.51 -2.42
CA LYS A 43 -15.90 -8.52 -2.16
C LYS A 43 -14.51 -9.11 -2.36
N TRP A 44 -13.51 -8.25 -2.26
CA TRP A 44 -12.11 -8.62 -2.38
C TRP A 44 -11.29 -7.98 -1.27
N LEU A 45 -10.33 -8.73 -0.75
CA LEU A 45 -9.24 -8.23 0.06
C LEU A 45 -8.07 -7.85 -0.86
N ALA A 46 -7.74 -6.55 -0.92
CA ALA A 46 -6.72 -6.01 -1.81
C ALA A 46 -5.39 -5.78 -1.10
N ASP A 47 -4.29 -6.24 -1.69
CA ASP A 47 -2.94 -5.89 -1.28
C ASP A 47 -2.47 -4.59 -1.94
N LEU A 48 -2.72 -3.46 -1.27
CA LEU A 48 -2.38 -2.13 -1.80
C LEU A 48 -0.86 -1.93 -1.95
N ALA A 49 -0.05 -2.43 -1.01
CA ALA A 49 1.41 -2.30 -1.09
C ALA A 49 1.98 -3.20 -2.20
N GLY A 50 1.43 -4.42 -2.35
CA GLY A 50 1.74 -5.32 -3.46
C GLY A 50 1.41 -4.71 -4.82
N LEU A 51 0.24 -4.09 -4.98
CA LEU A 51 -0.16 -3.38 -6.20
C LEU A 51 0.77 -2.20 -6.53
N ALA A 52 1.16 -1.41 -5.52
CA ALA A 52 2.12 -0.32 -5.71
C ALA A 52 3.49 -0.86 -6.15
N ARG A 53 3.99 -1.90 -5.49
CA ARG A 53 5.27 -2.56 -5.83
C ARG A 53 5.25 -3.12 -7.25
N GLN A 54 4.16 -3.78 -7.64
CA GLN A 54 3.99 -4.31 -9.00
C GLN A 54 4.12 -3.20 -10.05
N ARG A 55 3.46 -2.06 -9.83
CA ARG A 55 3.54 -0.91 -10.76
C ARG A 55 4.94 -0.31 -10.83
N LEU A 56 5.62 -0.17 -9.69
CA LEU A 56 7.01 0.32 -9.65
C LEU A 56 7.97 -0.62 -10.40
N VAL A 57 7.84 -1.93 -10.21
CA VAL A 57 8.63 -2.93 -10.93
C VAL A 57 8.38 -2.87 -12.44
N ALA A 58 7.12 -2.69 -12.87
CA ALA A 58 6.76 -2.55 -14.28
C ALA A 58 7.39 -1.29 -14.93
N LEU A 59 7.65 -0.24 -14.14
CA LEU A 59 8.38 0.96 -14.56
C LEU A 59 9.92 0.79 -14.53
N GLY A 60 10.43 -0.41 -14.22
CA GLY A 60 11.86 -0.68 -14.11
C GLY A 60 12.50 -0.24 -12.80
N ILE A 61 11.71 0.21 -11.81
CA ILE A 61 12.21 0.60 -10.49
C ILE A 61 12.39 -0.68 -9.66
N ARG A 62 13.63 -1.02 -9.33
CA ARG A 62 13.96 -2.25 -8.57
C ARG A 62 14.38 -1.99 -7.12
N GLN A 63 14.82 -0.78 -6.81
CA GLN A 63 15.18 -0.38 -5.45
C GLN A 63 13.93 0.08 -4.70
N ILE A 64 13.16 -0.88 -4.17
CA ILE A 64 11.88 -0.62 -3.49
C ILE A 64 11.95 -1.15 -2.06
N TYR A 65 11.89 -0.24 -1.08
CA TYR A 65 12.01 -0.52 0.34
C TYR A 65 10.72 -0.20 1.11
N GLY A 66 10.69 -0.52 2.40
CA GLY A 66 9.56 -0.25 3.29
C GLY A 66 8.52 -1.37 3.23
N ASN A 67 7.25 -0.98 3.21
CA ASN A 67 6.08 -1.84 3.32
C ASN A 67 6.16 -3.07 2.39
N ASP A 68 6.22 -4.24 3.02
CA ASP A 68 6.31 -5.56 2.43
C ASP A 68 4.98 -6.32 2.52
N SER A 69 3.88 -5.60 2.76
CA SER A 69 2.54 -6.14 2.99
C SER A 69 2.39 -6.96 4.27
N SER A 70 3.42 -7.04 5.13
CA SER A 70 3.33 -7.77 6.39
C SER A 70 2.44 -7.06 7.42
N PRO A 71 1.89 -7.79 8.41
CA PRO A 71 1.02 -7.22 9.44
C PRO A 71 1.61 -6.01 10.17
N ALA A 72 2.93 -5.92 10.30
CA ALA A 72 3.62 -4.81 10.98
C ALA A 72 3.43 -3.44 10.32
N TRP A 73 3.04 -3.41 9.02
CA TRP A 73 2.79 -2.18 8.25
C TRP A 73 1.31 -1.79 8.17
N CYS A 74 0.42 -2.65 8.65
CA CYS A 74 -1.03 -2.45 8.54
C CYS A 74 -1.51 -1.33 9.47
N THR A 75 -2.03 -0.25 8.91
CA THR A 75 -2.54 0.89 9.69
C THR A 75 -3.78 0.54 10.52
N VAL A 76 -4.62 -0.39 10.04
CA VAL A 76 -5.77 -0.91 10.80
C VAL A 76 -5.30 -1.78 11.95
N GLY A 77 -4.39 -2.73 11.67
CA GLY A 77 -3.95 -3.77 12.60
C GLY A 77 -2.98 -3.32 13.70
N ASN A 78 -2.40 -2.12 13.60
CA ASN A 78 -1.47 -1.60 14.61
C ASN A 78 -1.98 -0.26 15.21
N PRO A 79 -3.06 -0.27 16.00
CA PRO A 79 -3.67 0.95 16.54
C PRO A 79 -2.76 1.74 17.48
N SER A 80 -1.81 1.09 18.17
CA SER A 80 -0.83 1.77 19.01
C SER A 80 0.21 2.58 18.23
N ARG A 81 0.34 2.32 16.92
CA ARG A 81 1.34 2.96 16.04
C ARG A 81 0.71 3.86 14.99
N PHE A 82 -0.50 3.52 14.53
CA PHE A 82 -1.11 4.16 13.38
C PHE A 82 -2.56 4.59 13.59
N PHE A 83 -2.88 5.84 13.26
CA PHE A 83 -4.20 6.29 12.82
C PHE A 83 -4.68 5.47 11.60
N SER A 84 -5.98 5.18 11.55
CA SER A 84 -6.59 4.53 10.39
C SER A 84 -8.00 5.05 10.14
N HIS A 85 -8.22 5.65 8.96
CA HIS A 85 -9.56 6.08 8.56
C HIS A 85 -10.56 4.91 8.48
N ARG A 86 -10.11 3.72 8.05
CA ARG A 86 -10.97 2.53 7.96
C ARG A 86 -11.48 2.11 9.33
N ARG A 87 -10.60 2.15 10.35
CA ARG A 87 -10.93 1.76 11.73
C ARG A 87 -11.74 2.85 12.45
N ASP A 88 -11.27 4.09 12.37
CA ASP A 88 -11.68 5.15 13.29
C ASP A 88 -12.72 6.11 12.69
N ARG A 89 -12.87 6.12 11.35
CA ARG A 89 -13.69 7.07 10.55
C ARG A 89 -13.19 8.52 10.70
N VAL A 90 -13.29 9.10 11.90
CA VAL A 90 -12.69 10.37 12.30
C VAL A 90 -11.37 10.08 13.02
N SER A 91 -10.24 10.40 12.41
CA SER A 91 -8.89 10.14 12.94
C SER A 91 -7.92 11.26 12.59
N GLY A 92 -6.75 11.24 13.23
CA GLY A 92 -5.58 12.01 12.80
C GLY A 92 -5.02 11.56 11.44
N ARG A 93 -3.93 12.17 11.02
CA ARG A 93 -3.20 11.84 9.78
C ARG A 93 -1.70 11.78 10.09
N PHE A 94 -0.98 10.93 9.37
CA PHE A 94 0.48 11.00 9.32
C PHE A 94 0.92 11.63 8.02
N ALA A 95 2.15 12.13 8.03
CA ALA A 95 2.86 12.57 6.84
C ALA A 95 4.08 11.66 6.61
N ALA A 96 4.36 11.37 5.34
CA ALA A 96 5.66 10.88 4.92
C ALA A 96 6.42 12.05 4.30
N CYS A 97 7.59 12.37 4.83
CA CYS A 97 8.41 13.50 4.39
C CYS A 97 9.76 12.99 3.91
N ILE A 98 10.24 13.53 2.80
CA ILE A 98 11.59 13.29 2.27
C ILE A 98 12.17 14.64 1.84
N TRP A 99 13.43 14.87 2.17
CA TRP A 99 14.15 16.08 1.80
C TRP A 99 15.63 15.75 1.55
N MET A 100 16.30 16.61 0.80
CA MET A 100 17.75 16.63 0.75
C MET A 100 18.24 17.47 1.93
N ASP A 101 19.05 16.89 2.80
CA ASP A 101 19.73 17.70 3.81
C ASP A 101 20.75 18.59 3.09
N GLY A 102 20.74 19.88 3.39
CA GLY A 102 21.55 20.90 2.70
C GLY A 102 23.04 20.83 3.05
N GLY A 103 23.53 19.65 3.46
CA GLY A 103 24.88 19.41 3.94
C GLY A 103 25.90 19.81 2.88
N ARG A 104 26.58 20.93 3.14
CA ARG A 104 27.88 21.23 2.55
C ARG A 104 28.76 20.00 2.80
N GLY A 105 29.34 19.46 1.73
CA GLY A 105 30.30 18.36 1.84
C GLY A 105 31.36 18.68 2.89
N LEU A 106 31.67 17.67 3.71
CA LEU A 106 32.98 17.61 4.36
C LEU A 106 34.07 17.58 3.27
#